data_AF-E2B4L6-F1
#
_entry.id   AF-E2B4L6-F1
#
_cell.length_a   1.000
_cell.length_b   1.000
_cell.length_c   1.000
_cell.angle_alpha   90.00
_cell.angle_beta   90.00
_cell.angle_gamma   90.00
#
_symmetry.space_group_name_H-M   'P 1'
#
loop_
_entity.id
_entity.type
_entity.pdbx_description
1 polymer ?
#
loop_
_entity_poly.entity_id
_entity_poly.type
_entity_poly.pdbx_seq_one_letter_code
_entity_poly.pdbx_strand_id
1 'polypeptide(L)'
;MTNERLDLDKPLWDLNSFTGRWKYFAWMTDFRTCVVSESALLAAKNLCEQYRLGKEPADTTREQIIYAKKLYESAFHPDTGDLQNVFGRMSFQVPGGMAITGAMLQFYRTTQAVVFWQWVNQSFNALVNYTNRNANSPITTSQLGVAYVSATVAAMITAIGCKSFWEKRANPLMAFAAVKGISQVVISRIVMCAPGMLILPPIMEKLEKYAWMQRIKPMHAPIQIMMCGISLSVMVPTACALFPQNCFIKTTTLQRWEPENYELLKKNCEGGAIPAYLYFNKGL
;
A
#
# COMPACT_ATOMS: atom_id res chain seq x y z
N MET A 1 10.35 20.40 23.09
CA MET A 1 10.04 20.47 21.65
C MET A 1 9.39 21.83 21.44
N THR A 2 9.91 22.64 20.51
CA THR A 2 9.60 24.06 20.36
C THR A 2 8.11 24.32 20.09
N ASN A 3 7.57 25.42 20.64
CA ASN A 3 6.21 25.98 20.48
C ASN A 3 5.93 26.47 19.03
N GLU A 4 6.49 25.80 18.03
CA GLU A 4 6.37 26.19 16.63
C GLU A 4 5.10 25.56 16.05
N ARG A 5 4.34 26.38 15.31
CA ARG A 5 3.11 25.97 14.63
C ARG A 5 3.40 24.77 13.74
N LEU A 6 2.54 23.76 13.78
CA LEU A 6 2.75 22.54 13.01
C LEU A 6 2.55 22.84 11.52
N ASP A 7 3.52 22.51 10.68
CA ASP A 7 3.34 22.60 9.23
C ASP A 7 2.54 21.39 8.74
N LEU A 8 1.29 21.61 8.31
CA LEU A 8 0.39 20.56 7.86
C LEU A 8 0.77 19.98 6.49
N ASP A 9 1.58 20.67 5.70
CA ASP A 9 1.94 20.21 4.35
C ASP A 9 3.24 19.40 4.35
N LYS A 10 3.94 19.35 5.50
CA LYS A 10 5.09 18.48 5.72
C LYS A 10 4.69 17.17 6.41
N PRO A 11 5.43 16.08 6.15
CA PRO A 11 5.26 14.84 6.91
C PRO A 11 5.66 15.05 8.37
N LEU A 12 4.92 14.42 9.28
CA LEU A 12 5.20 14.47 10.73
C LEU A 12 6.54 13.84 11.11
N TRP A 13 7.04 12.92 10.27
CA TRP A 13 8.28 12.20 10.47
C TRP A 13 9.18 12.34 9.24
N ASP A 14 10.49 12.25 9.46
CA ASP A 14 11.46 12.28 8.35
C ASP A 14 11.36 11.02 7.48
N LEU A 15 10.80 11.18 6.28
CA LEU A 15 10.61 10.11 5.30
C LEU A 15 11.91 9.70 4.59
N ASN A 16 13.04 10.38 4.83
CA ASN A 16 14.34 9.92 4.36
C ASN A 16 14.87 8.77 5.22
N SER A 17 14.58 8.79 6.52
CA SER A 17 14.87 7.70 7.45
C SER A 17 13.88 6.53 7.31
N PHE A 18 14.37 5.30 7.47
CA PHE A 18 13.50 4.11 7.53
C PHE A 18 12.49 4.20 8.68
N THR A 19 12.94 4.62 9.86
CA THR A 19 12.09 4.75 11.06
C THR A 19 10.97 5.76 10.87
N GLY A 20 11.22 6.87 10.18
CA GLY A 20 10.21 7.87 9.91
C GLY A 20 9.18 7.39 8.90
N ARG A 21 9.62 6.72 7.81
CA ARG A 21 8.69 6.04 6.88
C ARG A 21 7.83 5.00 7.58
N TRP A 22 8.43 4.18 8.45
CA TRP A 22 7.68 3.16 9.19
C TRP A 22 6.59 3.78 10.06
N LYS A 23 6.91 4.83 10.83
CA LYS A 23 5.93 5.54 11.66
C LYS A 23 4.81 6.15 10.82
N TYR A 24 5.16 6.75 9.69
CA TYR A 24 4.20 7.33 8.75
C TYR A 24 3.23 6.27 8.21
N PHE A 25 3.74 5.15 7.69
CA PHE A 25 2.88 4.11 7.15
C PHE A 25 2.07 3.42 8.23
N ALA A 26 2.63 3.18 9.42
CA ALA A 26 1.88 2.58 10.53
C ALA A 26 0.72 3.48 10.99
N TRP A 27 0.91 4.79 10.89
CA TRP A 27 -0.13 5.78 11.18
C TRP A 27 -1.19 5.86 10.07
N MET A 28 -0.79 5.72 8.81
CA MET A 28 -1.69 5.69 7.65
C MET A 28 -2.51 4.41 7.54
N THR A 29 -1.92 3.26 7.86
CA THR A 29 -2.57 1.95 7.77
C THR A 29 -3.36 1.59 9.03
N ASP A 30 -3.62 2.56 9.91
CA ASP A 30 -4.40 2.35 11.12
C ASP A 30 -5.88 2.08 10.77
N PHE A 31 -6.29 0.82 10.86
CA PHE A 31 -7.65 0.36 10.53
C PHE A 31 -8.75 1.06 11.34
N ARG A 32 -8.43 1.67 12.49
CA ARG A 32 -9.43 2.39 13.31
C ARG A 32 -9.98 3.60 12.58
N THR A 33 -9.27 4.14 11.59
CA THR A 33 -9.79 5.26 10.78
C THR A 33 -10.90 4.81 9.81
N CYS A 34 -11.02 3.52 9.52
CA CYS A 34 -12.08 2.99 8.65
C CYS A 34 -13.48 3.05 9.28
N VAL A 35 -13.57 3.04 10.62
CA VAL A 35 -14.85 3.06 11.34
C VAL A 35 -15.30 4.49 11.71
N VAL A 36 -14.52 5.50 11.35
CA VAL A 36 -14.85 6.91 11.60
C VAL A 36 -15.92 7.37 10.62
N SER A 37 -16.94 8.07 11.13
CA SER A 37 -18.06 8.56 10.30
C SER A 37 -17.58 9.62 9.29
N GLU A 38 -18.27 9.69 8.16
CA GLU A 38 -18.00 10.69 7.13
C GLU A 38 -18.07 12.13 7.67
N SER A 39 -19.03 12.43 8.55
CA SER A 39 -19.15 13.72 9.21
C SER A 39 -17.90 14.11 10.02
N ALA A 40 -17.31 13.15 10.73
CA ALA A 40 -16.08 13.38 11.49
C ALA A 40 -14.86 13.56 10.57
N LEU A 41 -14.81 12.86 9.43
CA LEU A 41 -13.77 13.05 8.41
C LEU A 41 -13.85 14.45 7.79
N LEU A 42 -15.05 14.91 7.45
CA LEU A 42 -15.28 16.26 6.92
C LEU A 42 -14.96 17.34 7.96
N ALA A 43 -15.31 17.12 9.23
CA ALA A 43 -14.93 18.01 10.31
C ALA A 43 -13.40 18.11 10.48
N ALA A 44 -12.69 16.97 10.37
CA ALA A 44 -11.23 16.95 10.40
C ALA A 44 -10.61 17.69 9.21
N LYS A 45 -11.17 17.53 8.00
CA LYS A 45 -10.77 18.31 6.81
C LYS A 45 -10.94 19.80 7.05
N ASN A 46 -12.11 20.22 7.53
CA ASN A 46 -12.39 21.63 7.81
C ASN A 46 -11.44 22.19 8.89
N LEU A 47 -11.16 21.44 9.95
CA LEU A 47 -10.20 21.85 10.97
C LEU A 47 -8.78 22.02 10.40
N CYS A 48 -8.34 21.13 9.50
CA CYS A 48 -7.05 21.28 8.82
C CYS A 48 -7.01 22.53 7.93
N GLU A 49 -8.09 22.83 7.21
CA GLU A 49 -8.22 24.03 6.37
C GLU A 49 -8.22 25.31 7.22
N GLN A 50 -8.99 25.35 8.30
CA GLN A 50 -8.99 26.47 9.25
C GLN A 50 -7.61 26.68 9.86
N TYR A 51 -6.92 25.60 10.24
CA TYR A 51 -5.56 25.67 10.77
C TYR A 51 -4.55 26.16 9.73
N ARG A 52 -4.69 25.82 8.44
CA ARG A 52 -3.85 26.44 7.40
C ARG A 52 -4.05 27.96 7.30
N LEU A 53 -5.28 28.42 7.54
CA LEU A 53 -5.67 29.83 7.48
C LEU A 53 -5.43 30.60 8.80
N GLY A 54 -4.98 29.95 9.87
CA GLY A 54 -4.84 30.57 11.19
C GLY A 54 -6.17 30.92 11.87
N LYS A 55 -7.26 30.22 11.50
CA LYS A 55 -8.63 30.45 11.97
C LYS A 55 -9.18 29.30 12.82
N GLU A 56 -8.31 28.46 13.37
CA GLU A 56 -8.72 27.37 14.25
C GLU A 56 -9.37 27.91 15.55
N PRO A 57 -10.27 27.14 16.19
CA PRO A 57 -10.79 27.47 17.51
C PRO A 57 -9.67 27.69 18.54
N ALA A 58 -9.82 28.67 19.43
CA ALA A 58 -8.77 29.04 20.40
C ALA A 58 -8.32 27.90 21.34
N ASP A 59 -9.22 26.94 21.63
CA ASP A 59 -8.94 25.79 22.49
C ASP A 59 -8.33 24.59 21.72
N THR A 60 -7.92 24.78 20.47
CA THR A 60 -7.41 23.69 19.64
C THR A 60 -6.00 23.29 20.07
N THR A 61 -5.89 22.05 20.55
CA THR A 61 -4.62 21.44 20.98
C THR A 61 -3.82 20.89 19.80
N ARG A 62 -2.50 20.74 19.98
CA ARG A 62 -1.61 20.14 18.97
C ARG A 62 -2.03 18.71 18.62
N GLU A 63 -2.50 17.96 19.62
CA GLU A 63 -2.96 16.58 19.49
C GLU A 63 -4.21 16.49 18.62
N GLN A 64 -5.16 17.42 18.77
CA GLN A 64 -6.34 17.51 17.92
C GLN A 64 -5.98 17.80 16.46
N ILE A 65 -5.00 18.68 16.22
CA ILE A 65 -4.52 18.96 14.87
C ILE A 65 -3.82 17.73 14.26
N ILE A 66 -2.97 17.04 15.02
CA ILE A 66 -2.30 15.81 14.55
C ILE A 66 -3.34 14.73 14.23
N TYR A 67 -4.37 14.59 15.05
CA TYR A 67 -5.44 13.64 14.80
C TYR A 67 -6.31 14.04 13.60
N ALA A 68 -6.62 15.33 13.43
CA ALA A 68 -7.32 15.82 12.26
C ALA A 68 -6.51 15.59 10.98
N LYS A 69 -5.19 15.83 11.01
CA LYS A 69 -4.27 15.49 9.92
C LYS A 69 -4.32 13.99 9.62
N LYS A 70 -4.41 13.12 10.64
CA LYS A 70 -4.59 11.68 10.45
C LYS A 70 -5.83 11.31 9.68
N LEU A 71 -6.96 11.84 10.12
CA LEU A 71 -8.23 11.58 9.47
C LEU A 71 -8.25 12.15 8.05
N TYR A 72 -7.66 13.32 7.84
CA TYR A 72 -7.54 13.92 6.53
C TYR A 72 -6.67 13.06 5.59
N GLU A 73 -5.42 12.77 5.97
CA GLU A 73 -4.50 12.07 5.07
C GLU A 73 -4.86 10.59 4.86
N SER A 74 -5.58 9.95 5.80
CA SER A 74 -6.00 8.55 5.64
C SER A 74 -7.30 8.37 4.84
N ALA A 75 -8.08 9.43 4.62
CA ALA A 75 -9.39 9.34 3.98
C ALA A 75 -9.57 10.22 2.74
N PHE A 76 -8.76 11.26 2.57
CA PHE A 76 -8.86 12.19 1.44
C PHE A 76 -7.68 12.01 0.49
N HIS A 77 -7.95 12.11 -0.80
CA HIS A 77 -6.92 12.02 -1.82
C HIS A 77 -5.98 13.25 -1.72
N PRO A 78 -4.64 13.07 -1.70
CA PRO A 78 -3.71 14.19 -1.49
C PRO A 78 -3.77 15.24 -2.59
N ASP A 79 -3.94 14.80 -3.85
CA ASP A 79 -3.97 15.71 -5.00
C ASP A 79 -5.35 16.38 -5.24
N THR A 80 -6.46 15.63 -5.15
CA THR A 80 -7.80 16.16 -5.45
C THR A 80 -8.53 16.71 -4.22
N GLY A 81 -8.14 16.26 -3.02
CA GLY A 81 -8.82 16.61 -1.77
C GLY A 81 -10.18 15.93 -1.59
N ASP A 82 -10.54 14.98 -2.45
CA ASP A 82 -11.82 14.26 -2.40
C ASP A 82 -11.79 13.12 -1.40
N LEU A 83 -12.95 12.82 -0.82
CA LEU A 83 -13.12 11.68 0.07
C LEU A 83 -12.98 10.38 -0.72
N GLN A 84 -12.02 9.55 -0.34
CA GLN A 84 -11.76 8.25 -0.96
C GLN A 84 -12.77 7.21 -0.48
N ASN A 85 -13.09 6.25 -1.37
CA ASN A 85 -13.86 5.05 -1.02
C ASN A 85 -13.15 4.28 0.12
N VAL A 86 -13.89 3.96 1.18
CA VAL A 86 -13.37 3.25 2.37
C VAL A 86 -12.61 1.98 2.00
N PHE A 87 -13.11 1.19 1.04
CA PHE A 87 -12.49 -0.07 0.62
C PHE A 87 -11.18 0.12 -0.15
N GLY A 88 -10.95 1.31 -0.72
CA GLY A 88 -9.72 1.66 -1.42
C GLY A 88 -8.67 2.33 -0.53
N ARG A 89 -8.99 2.69 0.72
CA ARG A 89 -8.06 3.35 1.63
C ARG A 89 -6.99 2.37 2.11
N MET A 90 -5.77 2.86 2.30
CA MET A 90 -4.69 2.06 2.90
C MET A 90 -5.05 1.51 4.28
N SER A 91 -5.83 2.25 5.08
CA SER A 91 -6.31 1.78 6.39
C SER A 91 -7.20 0.54 6.29
N PHE A 92 -7.90 0.33 5.16
CA PHE A 92 -8.74 -0.83 4.94
C PHE A 92 -7.97 -2.03 4.36
N GLN A 93 -6.71 -1.85 3.94
CA GLN A 93 -5.91 -2.93 3.35
C GLN A 93 -5.74 -4.12 4.29
N VAL A 94 -5.49 -3.88 5.57
CA VAL A 94 -5.36 -4.95 6.57
C VAL A 94 -6.72 -5.63 6.83
N PRO A 95 -7.81 -4.91 7.18
CA PRO A 95 -9.14 -5.53 7.33
C PRO A 95 -9.62 -6.30 6.10
N GLY A 96 -9.55 -5.70 4.92
CA GLY A 96 -9.96 -6.32 3.66
C GLY A 96 -9.09 -7.52 3.29
N GLY A 97 -7.77 -7.38 3.44
CA GLY A 97 -6.82 -8.45 3.20
C GLY A 97 -7.01 -9.64 4.14
N MET A 98 -7.31 -9.39 5.42
CA MET A 98 -7.64 -10.43 6.40
C MET A 98 -8.95 -11.16 6.04
N ALA A 99 -10.00 -10.42 5.65
CA ALA A 99 -11.26 -11.02 5.26
C ALA A 99 -11.11 -11.92 4.01
N ILE A 100 -10.42 -11.43 2.99
CA ILE A 100 -10.16 -12.19 1.75
C ILE A 100 -9.27 -13.40 2.04
N THR A 101 -8.22 -13.25 2.83
CA THR A 101 -7.33 -14.36 3.21
C THR A 101 -8.08 -15.41 4.02
N GLY A 102 -8.91 -14.99 4.98
CA GLY A 102 -9.75 -15.90 5.75
C GLY A 102 -10.72 -16.68 4.86
N ALA A 103 -11.31 -16.02 3.87
CA ALA A 103 -12.19 -16.67 2.91
C ALA A 103 -11.42 -17.63 1.97
N MET A 104 -10.24 -17.24 1.50
CA MET A 104 -9.36 -18.13 0.74
C MET A 104 -9.00 -19.40 1.54
N LEU A 105 -8.67 -19.25 2.83
CA LEU A 105 -8.35 -20.38 3.72
C LEU A 105 -9.58 -21.23 4.06
N GLN A 106 -10.78 -20.65 4.08
CA GLN A 106 -12.01 -21.39 4.35
C GLN A 106 -12.51 -22.17 3.14
N PHE A 107 -12.41 -21.57 1.94
CA PHE A 107 -13.03 -22.07 0.71
C PHE A 107 -12.03 -22.66 -0.30
N TYR A 108 -10.78 -22.94 0.09
CA TYR A 108 -9.74 -23.46 -0.84
C TYR A 108 -10.01 -24.86 -1.43
N ARG A 109 -11.01 -25.60 -0.92
CA ARG A 109 -11.22 -27.01 -1.28
C ARG A 109 -11.64 -27.23 -2.74
N THR A 110 -12.23 -26.23 -3.40
CA THR A 110 -12.63 -26.34 -4.80
C THR A 110 -11.85 -25.36 -5.67
N THR A 111 -11.43 -25.82 -6.84
CA THR A 111 -10.70 -24.97 -7.81
C THR A 111 -11.51 -23.72 -8.19
N GLN A 112 -12.83 -23.85 -8.31
CA GLN A 112 -13.72 -22.72 -8.61
C GLN A 112 -13.68 -21.66 -7.50
N ALA A 113 -13.72 -22.07 -6.24
CA ALA A 113 -13.62 -21.14 -5.12
C ALA A 113 -12.22 -20.51 -5.03
N VAL A 114 -11.15 -21.28 -5.30
CA VAL A 114 -9.79 -20.74 -5.39
C VAL A 114 -9.70 -19.66 -6.48
N VAL A 115 -10.23 -19.91 -7.68
CA VAL A 115 -10.27 -18.93 -8.77
C VAL A 115 -11.05 -17.69 -8.39
N PHE A 116 -12.25 -17.86 -7.84
CA PHE A 116 -13.11 -16.75 -7.42
C PHE A 116 -12.41 -15.87 -6.38
N TRP A 117 -11.87 -16.45 -5.32
CA TRP A 117 -11.23 -15.68 -4.26
C TRP A 117 -9.89 -15.05 -4.69
N GLN A 118 -9.16 -15.65 -5.63
CA GLN A 118 -7.99 -15.01 -6.24
C GLN A 118 -8.38 -13.79 -7.07
N TRP A 119 -9.48 -13.89 -7.83
CA TRP A 119 -10.04 -12.75 -8.56
C TRP A 119 -10.49 -11.63 -7.62
N VAL A 120 -11.20 -11.96 -6.53
CA VAL A 120 -11.57 -10.99 -5.48
C VAL A 120 -10.33 -10.31 -4.89
N ASN A 121 -9.28 -11.09 -4.57
CA ASN A 121 -8.04 -10.56 -4.03
C ASN A 121 -7.35 -9.58 -4.99
N GLN A 122 -7.22 -9.91 -6.28
CA GLN A 122 -6.62 -8.98 -7.24
C GLN A 122 -7.51 -7.77 -7.50
N SER A 123 -8.84 -7.93 -7.48
CA SER A 123 -9.79 -6.81 -7.60
C SER A 123 -9.62 -5.82 -6.46
N PHE A 124 -9.50 -6.33 -5.23
CA PHE A 124 -9.26 -5.52 -4.04
C PHE A 124 -7.93 -4.77 -4.12
N ASN A 125 -6.83 -5.46 -4.47
CA ASN A 125 -5.53 -4.81 -4.63
C ASN A 125 -5.54 -3.76 -5.75
N ALA A 126 -6.24 -4.02 -6.86
CA ALA A 126 -6.39 -3.06 -7.95
C ALA A 126 -7.18 -1.81 -7.51
N LEU A 127 -8.24 -1.98 -6.71
CA LEU A 127 -9.00 -0.87 -6.13
C LEU A 127 -8.13 -0.03 -5.20
N VAL A 128 -7.41 -0.64 -4.26
CA VAL A 128 -6.49 0.06 -3.35
C VAL A 128 -5.44 0.85 -4.13
N ASN A 129 -4.79 0.22 -5.13
CA ASN A 129 -3.79 0.90 -5.94
C ASN A 129 -4.40 2.04 -6.78
N TYR A 130 -5.61 1.85 -7.33
CA TYR A 130 -6.30 2.90 -8.09
C TYR A 130 -6.67 4.09 -7.21
N THR A 131 -7.13 3.85 -5.98
CA THR A 131 -7.53 4.90 -5.03
C THR A 131 -6.34 5.69 -4.49
N ASN A 132 -5.16 5.07 -4.36
CA ASN A 132 -3.94 5.69 -3.82
C ASN A 132 -2.90 6.09 -4.89
N ARG A 133 -3.26 5.99 -6.18
CA ARG A 133 -2.38 6.41 -7.28
C ARG A 133 -2.14 7.92 -7.23
N ASN A 134 -0.98 8.33 -7.74
CA ASN A 134 -0.68 9.74 -7.93
C ASN A 134 -1.58 10.31 -9.05
N ALA A 135 -2.45 11.28 -8.74
CA ALA A 135 -3.36 11.86 -9.73
C ALA A 135 -2.63 12.76 -10.73
N ASN A 136 -1.43 13.24 -10.37
CA ASN A 136 -0.57 14.03 -11.25
C ASN A 136 0.24 13.19 -12.24
N SER A 137 0.19 11.86 -12.15
CA SER A 137 0.80 10.95 -13.12
C SER A 137 -0.30 10.28 -13.94
N PRO A 138 -0.48 10.63 -15.23
CA PRO A 138 -1.54 10.06 -16.06
C PRO A 138 -1.25 8.58 -16.34
N ILE A 139 -1.82 7.70 -15.52
CA ILE A 139 -1.85 6.25 -15.79
C ILE A 139 -3.04 5.99 -16.72
N THR A 140 -2.77 5.50 -17.93
CA THR A 140 -3.81 5.18 -18.89
C THR A 140 -4.67 4.04 -18.37
N THR A 141 -5.99 4.10 -18.58
CA THR A 141 -6.94 3.03 -18.21
C THR A 141 -6.54 1.67 -18.80
N SER A 142 -5.92 1.67 -19.99
CA SER A 142 -5.36 0.48 -20.62
C SER A 142 -4.20 -0.13 -19.81
N GLN A 143 -3.28 0.69 -19.28
CA GLN A 143 -2.16 0.20 -18.47
C GLN A 143 -2.65 -0.41 -17.15
N LEU A 144 -3.64 0.22 -16.50
CA LEU A 144 -4.27 -0.33 -15.30
C LEU A 144 -4.99 -1.65 -15.60
N GLY A 145 -5.73 -1.72 -16.70
CA GLY A 145 -6.41 -2.93 -17.16
C GLY A 145 -5.44 -4.07 -17.46
N VAL A 146 -4.33 -3.79 -18.15
CA VAL A 146 -3.27 -4.77 -18.42
C VAL A 146 -2.61 -5.25 -17.12
N ALA A 147 -2.29 -4.33 -16.20
CA ALA A 147 -1.73 -4.68 -14.89
C ALA A 147 -2.69 -5.58 -14.09
N TYR A 148 -3.98 -5.26 -14.09
CA TYR A 148 -5.00 -6.05 -13.41
C TYR A 148 -5.19 -7.44 -14.01
N VAL A 149 -5.36 -7.55 -15.33
CA VAL A 149 -5.55 -8.84 -16.01
C VAL A 149 -4.31 -9.71 -15.86
N SER A 150 -3.11 -9.15 -16.05
CA SER A 150 -1.86 -9.91 -15.90
C SER A 150 -1.66 -10.41 -14.46
N ALA A 151 -1.93 -9.58 -13.45
CA ALA A 151 -1.88 -10.00 -12.04
C ALA A 151 -2.90 -11.10 -11.72
N THR A 152 -4.12 -10.99 -12.24
CA THR A 152 -5.19 -11.98 -12.05
C THR A 152 -4.83 -13.31 -12.68
N VAL A 153 -4.39 -13.31 -13.93
CA VAL A 153 -3.95 -14.52 -14.65
C VAL A 153 -2.76 -15.16 -13.95
N ALA A 154 -1.75 -14.39 -13.55
CA ALA A 154 -0.59 -14.90 -12.82
C ALA A 154 -1.01 -15.54 -11.48
N ALA A 155 -1.86 -14.87 -10.70
CA ALA A 155 -2.36 -15.39 -9.43
C ALA A 155 -3.14 -16.71 -9.60
N MET A 156 -4.00 -16.79 -10.62
CA MET A 156 -4.74 -18.02 -10.94
C MET A 156 -3.80 -19.15 -11.39
N ILE A 157 -2.83 -18.86 -12.26
CA ILE A 157 -1.84 -19.86 -12.70
C ILE A 157 -1.04 -20.37 -11.51
N THR A 158 -0.61 -19.51 -10.58
CA THR A 158 0.12 -19.95 -9.38
C THR A 158 -0.78 -20.75 -8.43
N ALA A 159 -2.05 -20.36 -8.28
CA ALA A 159 -2.98 -21.03 -7.39
C ALA A 159 -3.43 -22.41 -7.90
N ILE A 160 -3.50 -22.60 -9.23
CA ILE A 160 -3.92 -23.85 -9.87
C ILE A 160 -2.72 -24.71 -10.29
N GLY A 161 -1.59 -24.07 -10.63
CA GLY A 161 -0.42 -24.69 -11.24
C GLY A 161 0.82 -24.65 -10.35
N CYS A 162 1.14 -25.78 -9.73
CA CYS A 162 2.37 -25.99 -8.98
C CYS A 162 3.61 -25.85 -9.90
N LYS A 163 4.44 -24.83 -9.66
CA LYS A 163 5.88 -24.68 -9.97
C LYS A 163 6.40 -24.81 -11.43
N SER A 164 5.76 -25.60 -12.31
CA SER A 164 6.28 -25.99 -13.64
C SER A 164 6.14 -24.92 -14.75
N PHE A 165 5.17 -24.01 -14.63
CA PHE A 165 4.91 -23.00 -15.67
C PHE A 165 5.98 -21.89 -15.70
N TRP A 166 6.53 -21.52 -14.54
CA TRP A 166 7.50 -20.43 -14.41
C TRP A 166 8.93 -20.85 -14.75
N GLU A 167 9.28 -22.13 -14.64
CA GLU A 167 10.61 -22.63 -15.01
C GLU A 167 10.86 -22.65 -16.52
N LYS A 168 9.82 -22.54 -17.37
CA LYS A 168 9.95 -22.78 -18.82
C LYS A 168 9.81 -21.55 -19.73
N ARG A 169 9.36 -20.38 -19.24
CA ARG A 169 9.04 -19.23 -20.12
C ARG A 169 9.26 -17.83 -19.51
N ALA A 170 10.36 -17.60 -18.78
CA ALA A 170 10.74 -16.23 -18.45
C ALA A 170 11.46 -15.58 -19.66
N ASN A 171 10.77 -14.70 -20.38
CA ASN A 171 11.33 -13.95 -21.52
C ASN A 171 12.13 -12.73 -20.99
N PRO A 172 13.43 -12.57 -21.31
CA PRO A 172 14.30 -11.54 -20.71
C PRO A 172 14.07 -10.10 -21.20
N LEU A 173 13.04 -9.85 -22.02
CA LEU A 173 12.74 -8.55 -22.63
C LEU A 173 11.75 -7.69 -21.81
N MET A 174 11.96 -7.55 -20.50
CA MET A 174 11.25 -6.52 -19.72
C MET A 174 12.15 -5.30 -19.53
N ALA A 175 11.61 -4.10 -19.75
CA ALA A 175 12.32 -2.83 -19.57
C ALA A 175 12.94 -2.76 -18.16
N PHE A 176 14.18 -2.28 -18.05
CA PHE A 176 14.94 -2.26 -16.79
C PHE A 176 14.18 -1.58 -15.63
N ALA A 177 13.39 -0.55 -15.92
CA ALA A 177 12.52 0.12 -14.95
C ALA A 177 11.39 -0.78 -14.44
N ALA A 178 10.73 -1.51 -15.36
CA ALA A 178 9.71 -2.49 -15.02
C ALA A 178 10.30 -3.65 -14.22
N VAL A 179 11.47 -4.18 -14.61
CA VAL A 179 12.17 -5.22 -13.85
C VAL A 179 12.52 -4.75 -12.45
N LYS A 180 13.11 -3.55 -12.31
CA LYS A 180 13.46 -2.99 -11.00
C LYS A 180 12.23 -2.77 -10.12
N GLY A 181 11.14 -2.24 -10.68
CA GLY A 181 9.87 -2.05 -9.98
C GLY A 181 9.26 -3.38 -9.54
N ILE A 182 9.15 -4.35 -10.46
CA ILE A 182 8.63 -5.69 -10.19
C ILE A 182 9.50 -6.40 -9.14
N SER A 183 10.83 -6.35 -9.25
CA SER A 183 11.73 -6.97 -8.27
C SER A 183 11.58 -6.36 -6.88
N GLN A 184 11.46 -5.03 -6.77
CA GLN A 184 11.22 -4.37 -5.49
C GLN A 184 9.86 -4.78 -4.89
N VAL A 185 8.81 -4.84 -5.71
CA VAL A 185 7.48 -5.30 -5.28
C VAL A 185 7.50 -6.77 -4.85
N VAL A 186 8.18 -7.63 -5.60
CA VAL A 186 8.30 -9.06 -5.29
C VAL A 186 9.06 -9.25 -3.97
N ILE A 187 10.20 -8.57 -3.79
CA ILE A 187 10.96 -8.61 -2.53
C ILE A 187 10.11 -8.11 -1.37
N SER A 188 9.42 -6.97 -1.56
CA SER A 188 8.54 -6.39 -0.54
C SER A 188 7.40 -7.34 -0.16
N ARG A 189 6.77 -8.01 -1.13
CA ARG A 189 5.72 -9.01 -0.89
C ARG A 189 6.25 -10.27 -0.20
N ILE A 190 7.44 -10.74 -0.56
CA ILE A 190 8.09 -11.87 0.12
C ILE A 190 8.38 -11.50 1.57
N VAL A 191 8.99 -10.34 1.81
CA VAL A 191 9.29 -9.84 3.16
C VAL A 191 8.01 -9.69 3.97
N MET A 192 6.94 -9.15 3.38
CA MET A 192 5.65 -8.96 4.06
C MET A 192 4.99 -10.28 4.46
N CYS A 193 5.05 -11.31 3.60
CA CYS A 193 4.44 -12.62 3.85
C CYS A 193 5.32 -13.56 4.68
N ALA A 194 6.65 -13.39 4.66
CA ALA A 194 7.60 -14.31 5.27
C ALA A 194 7.38 -14.54 6.77
N PRO A 195 7.14 -13.53 7.62
CA PRO A 195 6.86 -13.76 9.04
C PRO A 195 5.61 -14.60 9.27
N GLY A 196 4.53 -14.31 8.53
CA GLY A 196 3.27 -15.05 8.62
C GLY A 196 3.39 -16.51 8.14
N MET A 197 4.25 -16.79 7.15
CA MET A 197 4.41 -18.15 6.61
C MET A 197 5.50 -18.97 7.32
N LEU A 198 6.53 -18.33 7.89
CA LEU A 198 7.68 -19.01 8.49
C LEU A 198 7.59 -19.10 10.02
N ILE A 199 7.06 -18.07 10.68
CA ILE A 199 7.06 -17.96 12.15
C ILE A 199 5.74 -18.47 12.74
N LEU A 200 4.64 -18.23 12.03
CA LEU A 200 3.30 -18.55 12.49
C LEU A 200 3.04 -20.06 12.62
N PRO A 201 3.46 -20.94 11.68
CA PRO A 201 3.25 -22.38 11.83
C PRO A 201 3.99 -23.00 13.03
N PRO A 202 5.28 -22.70 13.30
CA PRO A 202 5.94 -23.18 14.52
C PRO A 202 5.31 -22.69 15.83
N ILE A 203 4.77 -21.46 15.84
CA ILE A 203 4.04 -20.93 17.00
C ILE A 203 2.72 -21.69 17.20
N MET A 204 1.95 -21.91 16.13
CA MET A 204 0.70 -22.66 16.20
C MET A 204 0.93 -24.10 16.61
N GLU A 205 1.96 -24.77 16.09
CA GLU A 205 2.31 -26.14 16.48
C GLU A 205 2.65 -26.24 17.98
N LYS A 206 3.30 -25.21 18.55
CA LYS A 206 3.54 -25.12 20.00
C LYS A 206 2.25 -24.84 20.78
N LEU A 207 1.37 -23.97 20.27
CA LEU A 207 0.11 -23.62 20.91
C LEU A 207 -0.91 -24.78 20.89
N GLU A 208 -0.93 -25.58 19.82
CA GLU A 208 -1.80 -26.76 19.66
C GLU A 208 -1.50 -27.89 20.65
N LYS A 209 -0.35 -27.84 21.34
CA LYS A 209 0.00 -28.79 22.42
C LYS A 209 -0.72 -28.50 23.73
N TYR A 210 -1.30 -27.31 23.91
CA TYR A 210 -2.03 -26.98 25.13
C TYR A 210 -3.47 -27.55 25.12
N ALA A 211 -3.88 -28.15 26.24
CA ALA A 211 -5.19 -28.80 26.38
C ALA A 211 -6.40 -27.87 26.13
N TRP A 212 -6.27 -26.59 26.45
CA TRP A 212 -7.30 -25.60 26.16
C TRP A 212 -7.43 -25.33 24.64
N MET A 213 -6.30 -25.32 23.91
CA MET A 213 -6.29 -25.11 22.46
C MET A 213 -6.92 -26.30 21.72
N GLN A 214 -6.64 -27.52 22.17
CA GLN A 214 -7.25 -28.75 21.61
C GLN A 214 -8.76 -28.87 21.85
N ARG A 215 -9.29 -28.18 22.87
CA ARG A 215 -10.73 -28.10 23.14
C ARG A 215 -11.45 -27.14 22.19
N ILE A 216 -10.75 -26.15 21.64
CA ILE A 216 -11.34 -25.07 20.86
C ILE A 216 -10.93 -25.19 19.38
N LYS A 217 -11.12 -26.39 18.82
CA LYS A 217 -10.79 -26.68 17.42
C LYS A 217 -11.38 -25.72 16.37
N PRO A 218 -12.64 -25.23 16.48
CA PRO A 218 -13.16 -24.28 15.50
C PRO A 218 -12.49 -22.90 15.58
N MET A 219 -11.76 -22.58 16.65
CA MET A 219 -11.06 -21.30 16.77
C MET A 219 -9.64 -21.30 16.21
N HIS A 220 -9.07 -22.44 15.78
CA HIS A 220 -7.72 -22.44 15.18
C HIS A 220 -7.63 -21.53 13.95
N ALA A 221 -8.61 -21.58 13.05
CA ALA A 221 -8.64 -20.71 11.87
C ALA A 221 -8.80 -19.22 12.24
N PRO A 222 -9.76 -18.80 13.09
CA PRO A 222 -9.81 -17.44 13.62
C PRO A 222 -8.53 -16.97 14.31
N ILE A 223 -7.88 -17.82 15.12
CA ILE A 223 -6.63 -17.49 15.82
C ILE A 223 -5.49 -17.30 14.80
N GLN A 224 -5.38 -18.18 13.79
CA GLN A 224 -4.41 -18.04 12.72
C GLN A 224 -4.63 -16.77 11.91
N ILE A 225 -5.88 -16.44 11.56
CA ILE A 225 -6.24 -15.21 10.87
C ILE A 225 -5.87 -13.99 11.72
N MET A 226 -6.15 -14.02 13.03
CA MET A 226 -5.81 -12.94 13.95
C MET A 226 -4.29 -12.76 14.09
N MET A 227 -3.54 -13.84 14.26
CA MET A 227 -2.08 -13.82 14.32
C MET A 227 -1.46 -13.31 13.01
N CYS A 228 -2.03 -13.72 11.88
CA CYS A 228 -1.63 -13.23 10.56
C CYS A 228 -1.94 -11.73 10.42
N GLY A 229 -3.11 -11.28 10.90
CA GLY A 229 -3.49 -9.87 10.94
C GLY A 229 -2.57 -9.00 11.77
N ILE A 230 -2.14 -9.47 12.94
CA ILE A 230 -1.16 -8.77 13.79
C ILE A 230 0.19 -8.67 13.06
N SER A 231 0.64 -9.77 12.46
CA SER A 231 1.87 -9.78 11.65
C SER A 231 1.77 -8.80 10.47
N LEU A 232 0.66 -8.82 9.73
CA LEU A 232 0.43 -7.91 8.59
C LEU A 232 0.38 -6.45 9.03
N SER A 233 -0.21 -6.15 10.19
CA SER A 233 -0.29 -4.77 10.72
C SER A 233 1.10 -4.16 10.95
N VAL A 234 2.10 -4.97 11.29
CA VAL A 234 3.50 -4.54 11.44
C VAL A 234 4.25 -4.62 10.11
N MET A 235 3.96 -5.63 9.29
CA MET A 235 4.70 -5.88 8.06
C MET A 235 4.30 -5.00 6.89
N VAL A 236 3.04 -4.57 6.79
CA VAL A 236 2.59 -3.61 5.78
C VAL A 236 3.37 -2.29 5.87
N PRO A 237 3.47 -1.61 7.04
CA PRO A 237 4.27 -0.39 7.13
C PRO A 237 5.77 -0.64 6.97
N THR A 238 6.26 -1.83 7.36
CA THR A 238 7.66 -2.24 7.13
C THR A 238 7.97 -2.39 5.64
N ALA A 239 7.07 -3.01 4.89
CA ALA A 239 7.16 -3.20 3.44
C ALA A 239 7.13 -1.86 2.69
N CYS A 240 6.23 -0.96 3.07
CA CYS A 240 6.15 0.39 2.52
C CYS A 240 7.38 1.25 2.90
N ALA A 241 7.95 1.06 4.09
CA ALA A 241 9.14 1.80 4.54
C ALA A 241 10.46 1.33 3.92
N LEU A 242 10.48 0.11 3.36
CA LEU A 242 11.69 -0.54 2.83
C LEU A 242 12.27 0.21 1.63
N PHE A 243 11.42 0.84 0.82
CA PHE A 243 11.83 1.66 -0.31
C PHE A 243 11.32 3.10 -0.17
N PRO A 244 12.13 4.12 -0.51
CA PRO A 244 11.69 5.51 -0.47
C PRO A 244 10.59 5.77 -1.53
N GLN A 245 9.52 6.48 -1.14
CA GLN A 245 8.43 6.88 -2.03
C GLN A 245 8.89 7.85 -3.13
N ASN A 246 9.80 8.77 -2.78
CA ASN A 246 10.43 9.66 -3.73
C ASN A 246 11.67 8.99 -4.31
N CYS A 247 11.60 8.64 -5.59
CA CYS A 247 12.70 8.06 -6.34
C CYS A 247 13.24 9.05 -7.34
N PHE A 248 14.48 8.87 -7.74
CA PHE A 248 15.08 9.63 -8.83
C PHE A 248 15.46 8.71 -9.99
N ILE A 249 15.25 9.19 -11.22
CA ILE A 249 15.77 8.57 -12.43
C ILE A 249 16.83 9.47 -13.06
N LYS A 250 17.95 8.88 -13.48
CA LYS A 250 18.98 9.58 -14.25
C LYS A 250 18.44 9.88 -15.64
N THR A 251 18.68 11.08 -16.12
CA THR A 251 18.20 11.52 -17.43
C THR A 251 18.80 10.70 -18.58
N THR A 252 20.04 10.22 -18.43
CA THR A 252 20.68 9.28 -19.38
C THR A 252 19.97 7.92 -19.45
N THR A 253 19.34 7.49 -18.35
CA THR A 253 18.55 6.26 -18.32
C THR A 253 17.20 6.49 -18.98
N LEU A 254 16.57 7.65 -18.76
CA LEU A 254 15.32 8.02 -19.42
C LEU A 254 15.51 8.10 -20.95
N GLN A 255 16.56 8.77 -21.43
CA GLN A 255 16.89 8.87 -22.85
C GLN A 255 17.03 7.49 -23.54
N ARG A 256 17.62 6.51 -22.84
CA ARG A 256 17.89 5.18 -23.40
C ARG A 256 16.65 4.30 -23.47
N TRP A 257 15.74 4.41 -22.50
CA TRP A 257 14.65 3.45 -22.31
C TRP A 257 13.24 4.02 -22.54
N GLU A 258 13.06 5.33 -22.40
CA GLU A 258 11.79 6.05 -22.62
C GLU A 258 12.04 7.33 -23.44
N PRO A 259 12.42 7.20 -24.72
CA PRO A 259 12.82 8.33 -25.56
C PRO A 259 11.69 9.36 -25.73
N GLU A 260 10.43 8.93 -25.79
CA GLU A 260 9.27 9.84 -25.89
C GLU A 260 9.14 10.76 -24.67
N ASN A 261 9.32 10.22 -23.45
CA ASN A 261 9.30 11.00 -22.21
C ASN A 261 10.52 11.93 -22.09
N TYR A 262 11.65 11.52 -22.67
CA TYR A 262 12.84 12.37 -22.75
C TYR A 262 12.67 13.54 -23.73
N GLU A 263 11.97 13.37 -24.85
CA GLU A 263 11.63 14.46 -25.77
C GLU A 263 10.62 15.44 -25.14
N LEU A 264 9.65 14.94 -24.37
CA LEU A 264 8.78 15.76 -23.51
C LEU A 264 9.58 16.56 -22.47
N LEU A 265 10.56 15.93 -21.83
CA LEU A 265 11.46 16.61 -20.89
C LEU A 265 12.24 17.73 -21.57
N LYS A 266 12.82 17.47 -22.75
CA LYS A 266 13.54 18.49 -23.54
C LYS A 266 12.64 19.67 -23.87
N LYS A 267 11.42 19.40 -24.33
CA LYS A 267 10.43 20.43 -24.69
C LYS A 267 10.04 21.28 -23.47
N ASN A 268 9.86 20.65 -22.31
CA ASN A 268 9.56 21.35 -21.06
C ASN A 268 10.76 22.12 -20.48
N CYS A 269 11.99 21.79 -20.91
CA CYS A 269 13.22 22.47 -20.54
C CYS A 269 13.70 23.46 -21.62
N GLU A 270 12.88 23.82 -22.61
CA GLU A 270 13.23 24.80 -23.64
C GLU A 270 13.60 26.15 -23.00
N GLY A 271 14.91 26.44 -22.95
CA GLY A 271 15.48 27.65 -22.33
C GLY A 271 16.43 27.39 -21.14
N GLY A 272 16.59 26.15 -20.68
CA GLY A 272 17.45 25.81 -19.53
C GLY A 272 18.26 24.51 -19.70
N ALA A 273 19.15 24.24 -18.73
CA ALA A 273 19.90 22.99 -18.69
C ALA A 273 18.97 21.82 -18.30
N ILE A 274 19.02 20.73 -19.05
CA ILE A 274 18.27 19.51 -18.71
C ILE A 274 18.81 18.97 -17.38
N PRO A 275 17.97 18.77 -16.35
CA PRO A 275 18.42 18.28 -15.06
C PRO A 275 19.05 16.88 -15.21
N ALA A 276 20.10 16.59 -14.43
CA ALA A 276 20.77 15.28 -14.45
C ALA A 276 19.92 14.16 -13.82
N TYR A 277 18.99 14.54 -12.94
CA TYR A 277 18.12 13.66 -12.18
C TYR A 277 16.69 14.21 -12.20
N LEU A 278 15.72 13.33 -12.42
CA LEU A 278 14.29 13.62 -12.28
C LEU A 278 13.75 12.91 -11.05
N TYR A 279 13.07 13.65 -10.18
CA TYR A 279 12.43 13.10 -8.99
C TYR A 279 10.96 12.83 -9.29
N PHE A 280 10.48 11.66 -8.88
CA PHE A 280 9.08 11.30 -9.00
C PHE A 280 8.63 10.54 -7.76
N ASN A 281 7.39 10.77 -7.36
CA ASN A 281 6.73 9.98 -6.34
C ASN A 281 6.16 8.72 -6.99
N LYS A 282 6.58 7.55 -6.50
CA LYS A 282 6.16 6.24 -7.02
C LYS A 282 4.67 5.93 -6.80
N GLY A 283 3.96 6.74 -6.01
CA GLY A 283 2.68 6.34 -5.46
C GLY A 283 2.84 5.21 -4.44
N LEU A 284 1.71 4.69 -3.98
CA LEU A 284 1.62 3.50 -3.13
C LEU A 284 1.11 2.31 -3.93
#